data_AF-G1VGC1-F1
#
_entry.id   AF-G1VGC1-F1
#
_cell.length_a   1.000
_cell.length_b   1.000
_cell.length_c   1.000
_cell.angle_alpha   90.00
_cell.angle_beta   90.00
_cell.angle_gamma   90.00
#
_symmetry.space_group_name_H-M   'P 1'
#
loop_
_entity.id
_entity.type
_entity.pdbx_description
1 polymer ?
#
loop_
_entity_poly.entity_id
_entity_poly.type
_entity_poly.pdbx_seq_one_letter_code
_entity_poly.pdbx_strand_id
1 'polypeptide(L)'
;MNDKAMKYIIALLSLLILTSCSMFNNEAPYKRFFSEKEYPIIQAIHDCDKDKILDMMHKGWNVNSTGKYGMSYLLYAVWEHNYDMTKFLLENGADPNMVSPLTSTPDVIEPRLPLEISCYNDYGINYMKLLLEHGANPNDTRAQLPLFAAALYEDKKK
;
A
#
# COMPACT_ATOMS: atom_id res chain seq x y z
N MET A 1 13.83 41.50 -33.16
CA MET A 1 12.54 40.83 -32.87
C MET A 1 11.55 41.89 -32.43
N ASN A 2 10.36 42.02 -33.05
CA ASN A 2 9.43 43.10 -32.72
C ASN A 2 8.66 42.79 -31.40
N ASP A 3 8.29 43.83 -30.65
CA ASP A 3 7.65 43.71 -29.33
C ASP A 3 6.36 42.86 -29.38
N LYS A 4 5.65 42.92 -30.52
CA LYS A 4 4.44 42.13 -30.76
C LYS A 4 4.74 40.64 -30.89
N ALA A 5 5.78 40.24 -31.64
CA ALA A 5 6.20 38.83 -31.75
C ALA A 5 6.75 38.30 -30.42
N MET A 6 7.46 39.12 -29.65
CA MET A 6 7.98 38.74 -28.34
C MET A 6 6.84 38.47 -27.35
N LYS A 7 5.81 39.31 -27.34
CA LYS A 7 4.59 39.10 -26.53
C LYS A 7 3.81 37.85 -26.96
N TYR A 8 3.71 37.58 -28.26
CA TYR A 8 3.08 36.36 -28.78
C TYR A 8 3.84 35.09 -28.40
N ILE A 9 5.18 35.12 -28.45
CA ILE A 9 6.02 33.99 -28.03
C ILE A 9 5.89 33.75 -26.52
N ILE A 10 5.87 34.80 -25.69
CA ILE A 10 5.65 34.67 -24.25
C ILE A 10 4.25 34.12 -23.92
N ALA A 11 3.22 34.52 -24.68
CA ALA A 11 1.86 33.97 -24.54
C ALA A 11 1.80 32.48 -24.94
N LEU A 12 2.47 32.07 -26.03
CA LEU A 12 2.53 30.68 -26.46
C LEU A 12 3.32 29.79 -25.48
N LEU A 13 4.41 30.30 -24.91
CA LEU A 13 5.18 29.59 -23.90
C LEU A 13 4.42 29.45 -22.58
N SER A 14 3.62 30.43 -22.17
CA SER A 14 2.78 30.35 -20.96
C SER A 14 1.59 29.40 -21.12
N LEU A 15 1.01 29.27 -22.33
CA LEU A 15 0.01 28.25 -22.65
C LEU A 15 0.58 26.81 -22.60
N LEU A 16 1.86 26.62 -22.93
CA LEU A 16 2.56 25.33 -22.81
C LEU A 16 2.90 24.95 -21.35
N ILE A 17 3.01 25.93 -20.45
CA ILE A 17 3.25 25.68 -19.01
C ILE A 17 1.95 25.34 -18.27
N LEU A 18 0.79 25.79 -18.77
CA LEU A 18 -0.52 25.47 -18.17
C LEU A 18 -1.02 24.05 -18.50
N THR A 19 -0.49 23.40 -19.54
CA THR A 19 -0.82 22.00 -19.87
C THR A 19 0.11 21.00 -19.20
N SER A 20 1.25 21.42 -18.64
CA SER A 20 2.20 20.52 -17.95
C SER A 20 1.67 19.99 -16.61
N CYS A 21 0.67 20.65 -16.02
CA CYS A 21 0.03 20.18 -14.78
C CYS A 21 -0.96 19.02 -14.99
N SER A 22 -1.10 18.48 -16.20
CA SER A 22 -1.97 17.33 -16.49
C SER A 22 -1.23 16.00 -16.69
N MET A 23 0.11 15.97 -16.57
CA MET A 23 0.92 14.79 -16.92
C MET A 23 1.29 13.83 -15.78
N PHE A 24 0.80 14.05 -14.55
CA PHE A 24 0.92 13.07 -13.46
C PHE A 24 -0.36 13.02 -12.60
N ASN A 25 -1.52 12.85 -13.24
CA ASN A 25 -2.65 12.23 -12.53
C ASN A 25 -2.40 10.71 -12.45
N ASN A 26 -1.29 10.32 -11.81
CA ASN A 26 -1.23 8.99 -11.23
C ASN A 26 -2.15 9.07 -10.01
N GLU A 27 -3.36 8.54 -10.17
CA GLU A 27 -4.24 8.32 -9.02
C GLU A 27 -3.42 7.70 -7.88
N ALA A 28 -3.57 8.25 -6.67
CA ALA A 28 -2.83 7.75 -5.53
C ALA A 28 -3.01 6.21 -5.46
N PRO A 29 -1.91 5.44 -5.33
CA PRO A 29 -1.90 3.99 -5.56
C PRO A 29 -2.95 3.24 -4.73
N TYR A 30 -3.33 3.79 -3.57
CA TYR A 30 -4.35 3.25 -2.70
C TYR A 30 -5.79 3.29 -3.25
N LYS A 31 -6.11 4.13 -4.24
CA LYS A 31 -7.48 4.23 -4.80
C LYS A 31 -7.98 2.91 -5.39
N ARG A 32 -7.05 2.03 -5.78
CA ARG A 32 -7.33 0.66 -6.23
C ARG A 32 -7.87 -0.25 -5.13
N PHE A 33 -7.53 0.03 -3.87
CA PHE A 33 -7.75 -0.87 -2.73
C PHE A 33 -8.79 -0.34 -1.73
N PHE A 34 -9.01 0.97 -1.75
CA PHE A 34 -9.79 1.69 -0.75
C PHE A 34 -10.81 2.64 -1.40
N SER A 35 -11.92 2.88 -0.70
CA SER A 35 -12.90 3.92 -1.08
C SER A 35 -12.62 5.21 -0.32
N GLU A 36 -13.28 6.30 -0.71
CA GLU A 36 -13.10 7.63 -0.08
C GLU A 36 -13.28 7.60 1.45
N LYS A 37 -14.14 6.70 1.95
CA LYS A 37 -14.34 6.48 3.38
C LYS A 37 -13.05 6.11 4.12
N GLU A 38 -12.16 5.36 3.48
CA GLU A 38 -10.90 4.90 4.08
C GLU A 38 -9.72 5.84 3.80
N TYR A 39 -9.82 6.82 2.91
CA TYR A 39 -8.69 7.70 2.58
C TYR A 39 -8.06 8.39 3.79
N PRO A 40 -8.81 8.88 4.79
CA PRO A 40 -8.21 9.56 5.94
C PRO A 40 -7.23 8.67 6.73
N ILE A 41 -7.54 7.38 6.91
CA ILE A 41 -6.69 6.43 7.62
C ILE A 41 -5.56 5.94 6.72
N ILE A 42 -5.81 5.74 5.44
CA ILE A 42 -4.78 5.32 4.49
C ILE A 42 -3.70 6.39 4.31
N GLN A 43 -4.10 7.65 4.25
CA GLN A 43 -3.15 8.76 4.26
C GLN A 43 -2.32 8.77 5.54
N ALA A 44 -2.94 8.51 6.70
CA ALA A 44 -2.21 8.41 7.97
C ALA A 44 -1.20 7.25 7.99
N ILE A 45 -1.56 6.10 7.42
CA ILE A 45 -0.65 4.96 7.27
C ILE A 45 0.51 5.31 6.33
N HIS A 46 0.23 5.92 5.18
CA HIS A 46 1.25 6.33 4.21
C HIS A 46 2.22 7.37 4.81
N ASP A 47 1.69 8.36 5.52
CA ASP A 47 2.47 9.45 6.12
C ASP A 47 3.16 9.08 7.45
N CYS A 48 3.03 7.82 7.91
CA CYS A 48 3.50 7.39 9.22
C CYS A 48 2.90 8.15 10.42
N ASP A 49 1.69 8.70 10.29
CA ASP A 49 1.03 9.52 11.32
C ASP A 49 0.39 8.63 12.41
N LYS A 50 1.24 8.16 13.33
CA LYS A 50 0.87 7.26 14.43
C LYS A 50 -0.15 7.89 15.38
N ASP A 51 -0.02 9.20 15.66
CA ASP A 51 -0.92 9.91 16.58
C ASP A 51 -2.34 9.96 16.02
N LYS A 52 -2.49 10.22 14.72
CA LYS A 52 -3.80 10.19 14.06
C LYS A 52 -4.40 8.80 14.02
N ILE A 53 -3.59 7.75 13.84
CA ILE A 53 -4.09 6.36 13.92
C ILE A 53 -4.59 6.06 15.33
N LEU A 54 -3.86 6.45 16.39
CA LEU A 54 -4.30 6.25 17.78
C LEU A 54 -5.60 7.00 18.08
N ASP A 55 -5.73 8.26 17.63
CA ASP A 55 -6.99 9.02 17.75
C ASP A 55 -8.16 8.32 17.03
N MET A 56 -7.93 7.78 15.83
CA MET A 56 -8.94 7.01 15.11
C MET A 56 -9.31 5.71 15.83
N MET A 57 -8.34 4.99 16.39
CA MET A 57 -8.57 3.80 17.22
C MET A 57 -9.42 4.13 18.45
N HIS A 58 -9.13 5.23 19.14
CA HIS A 58 -9.94 5.72 20.27
C HIS A 58 -11.38 6.06 19.87
N LYS A 59 -11.59 6.46 18.61
CA LYS A 59 -12.92 6.70 18.03
C LYS A 59 -13.60 5.41 17.52
N GLY A 60 -13.01 4.24 17.80
CA GLY A 60 -13.58 2.94 17.48
C GLY A 60 -13.19 2.38 16.12
N TRP A 61 -12.22 2.99 15.43
CA TRP A 61 -11.63 2.35 14.25
C TRP A 61 -10.90 1.07 14.65
N ASN A 62 -11.10 0.00 13.88
CA ASN A 62 -10.52 -1.31 14.14
C ASN A 62 -9.32 -1.54 13.22
N VAL A 63 -8.15 -1.76 13.82
CA VAL A 63 -6.89 -2.07 13.15
C VAL A 63 -6.96 -3.30 12.25
N ASN A 64 -7.85 -4.25 12.57
CA ASN A 64 -8.12 -5.47 11.82
C ASN A 64 -9.32 -5.32 10.86
N SER A 65 -9.49 -4.15 10.24
CA SER A 65 -10.46 -3.97 9.15
C SER A 65 -9.79 -3.99 7.79
N THR A 66 -10.60 -4.17 6.75
CA THR A 66 -10.18 -4.04 5.36
C THR A 66 -10.86 -2.85 4.69
N GLY A 67 -10.20 -2.30 3.66
CA GLY A 67 -10.84 -1.41 2.71
C GLY A 67 -11.94 -2.08 1.90
N LYS A 68 -12.66 -1.26 1.12
CA LYS A 68 -13.73 -1.72 0.22
C LYS A 68 -13.33 -2.90 -0.68
N TYR A 69 -12.08 -2.95 -1.15
CA TYR A 69 -11.60 -3.99 -2.06
C TYR A 69 -10.75 -5.05 -1.34
N GLY A 70 -10.96 -5.25 -0.04
CA GLY A 70 -10.41 -6.36 0.73
C GLY A 70 -8.98 -6.17 1.26
N MET A 71 -8.32 -5.04 0.96
CA MET A 71 -6.98 -4.75 1.47
C MET A 71 -7.02 -4.44 2.96
N SER A 72 -6.36 -5.26 3.79
CA SER A 72 -6.14 -4.92 5.20
C SER A 72 -5.14 -3.77 5.34
N TYR A 73 -5.26 -3.02 6.44
CA TYR A 73 -4.35 -1.92 6.73
C TYR A 73 -2.91 -2.37 6.97
N LEU A 74 -2.74 -3.52 7.63
CA LEU A 74 -1.42 -4.14 7.82
C LEU A 74 -0.79 -4.54 6.48
N LEU A 75 -1.55 -5.21 5.60
CA LEU A 75 -1.05 -5.56 4.27
C LEU A 75 -0.66 -4.33 3.47
N TYR A 76 -1.41 -3.23 3.60
CA TYR A 76 -1.11 -1.98 2.90
C TYR A 76 0.19 -1.34 3.38
N ALA A 77 0.41 -1.29 4.70
CA ALA A 77 1.67 -0.81 5.25
C ALA A 77 2.88 -1.65 4.79
N VAL A 78 2.72 -2.97 4.71
CA VAL A 78 3.74 -3.85 4.12
C VAL A 78 3.95 -3.49 2.66
N TRP A 79 2.89 -3.46 1.85
CA TRP A 79 2.94 -3.20 0.39
C TRP A 79 3.59 -1.87 0.01
N GLU A 80 3.40 -0.82 0.81
CA GLU A 80 4.03 0.50 0.64
C GLU A 80 5.50 0.54 1.11
N HIS A 81 6.06 -0.60 1.53
CA HIS A 81 7.38 -0.67 2.15
C HIS A 81 7.53 0.24 3.37
N ASN A 82 6.45 0.42 4.14
CA ASN A 82 6.44 1.22 5.35
C ASN A 82 6.69 0.37 6.61
N TYR A 83 7.97 0.18 6.94
CA TYR A 83 8.39 -0.75 7.99
C TYR A 83 7.97 -0.26 9.38
N ASP A 84 8.17 1.03 9.64
CA ASP A 84 7.85 1.64 10.93
C ASP A 84 6.34 1.64 11.20
N MET A 85 5.53 1.85 10.17
CA MET A 85 4.07 1.75 10.29
C MET A 85 3.62 0.29 10.41
N THR A 86 4.23 -0.63 9.66
CA THR A 86 3.95 -2.08 9.80
C THR A 86 4.17 -2.53 11.23
N LYS A 87 5.34 -2.20 11.80
CA LYS A 87 5.67 -2.51 13.20
C LYS A 87 4.66 -1.88 14.16
N PHE A 88 4.36 -0.61 13.96
CA PHE A 88 3.40 0.10 14.81
C PHE A 88 2.00 -0.53 14.80
N LEU A 89 1.47 -0.92 13.63
CA LEU A 89 0.18 -1.57 13.53
C LEU A 89 0.17 -2.93 14.26
N LEU A 90 1.25 -3.73 14.11
CA LEU A 90 1.41 -5.00 14.81
C LEU A 90 1.47 -4.82 16.33
N GLU A 91 2.24 -3.86 16.82
CA GLU A 91 2.33 -3.51 18.25
C GLU A 91 0.97 -3.05 18.82
N ASN A 92 0.09 -2.56 17.96
CA ASN A 92 -1.26 -2.11 18.30
C ASN A 92 -2.35 -3.14 17.95
N GLY A 93 -1.98 -4.43 17.79
CA GLY A 93 -2.92 -5.54 17.71
C GLY A 93 -3.42 -5.86 16.29
N ALA A 94 -2.75 -5.38 15.25
CA ALA A 94 -2.97 -5.89 13.91
C ALA A 94 -2.64 -7.40 13.85
N ASP A 95 -3.56 -8.20 13.33
CA ASP A 95 -3.41 -9.63 13.16
C ASP A 95 -2.52 -9.91 11.93
N PRO A 96 -1.30 -10.45 12.12
CA PRO A 96 -0.40 -10.75 11.01
C PRO A 96 -0.89 -11.89 10.11
N ASN A 97 -1.93 -12.62 10.53
CA ASN A 97 -2.58 -13.70 9.78
C ASN A 97 -3.90 -13.26 9.13
N MET A 98 -4.21 -11.96 9.16
CA MET A 98 -5.39 -11.43 8.52
C MET A 98 -5.28 -11.56 6.99
N VAL A 99 -6.17 -12.38 6.42
CA VAL A 99 -6.26 -12.55 4.97
C VAL A 99 -6.91 -11.31 4.37
N SER A 100 -6.26 -10.73 3.37
CA SER A 100 -6.84 -9.67 2.55
C SER A 100 -7.43 -10.29 1.27
N PRO A 101 -8.76 -10.40 1.13
CA PRO A 101 -9.40 -10.94 -0.07
C PRO A 101 -9.41 -9.89 -1.18
N LEU A 102 -8.25 -9.65 -1.81
CA LEU A 102 -8.13 -8.60 -2.82
C LEU A 102 -8.97 -8.95 -4.05
N THR A 103 -9.71 -7.96 -4.56
CA THR A 103 -10.48 -8.10 -5.79
C THR A 103 -9.79 -7.35 -6.92
N SER A 104 -9.08 -8.06 -7.80
CA SER A 104 -8.48 -7.47 -9.01
C SER A 104 -9.53 -7.15 -10.08
N THR A 105 -10.59 -7.97 -10.13
CA THR A 105 -11.79 -7.81 -10.95
C THR A 105 -13.01 -8.24 -10.13
N PRO A 106 -14.25 -7.90 -10.53
CA PRO A 106 -15.45 -8.26 -9.76
C PRO A 106 -15.62 -9.76 -9.46
N ASP A 107 -15.06 -10.62 -10.33
CA ASP A 107 -15.29 -12.07 -10.29
C ASP A 107 -14.09 -12.87 -9.73
N VAL A 108 -12.95 -12.22 -9.46
CA VAL A 108 -11.72 -12.91 -9.02
C VAL A 108 -11.26 -12.35 -7.68
N ILE A 109 -11.24 -13.21 -6.67
CA ILE A 109 -10.68 -12.94 -5.35
C ILE A 109 -9.29 -13.58 -5.27
N GLU A 110 -8.29 -12.77 -4.97
CA GLU A 110 -6.91 -13.19 -4.72
C GLU A 110 -6.59 -12.94 -3.24
N PRO A 111 -6.69 -13.98 -2.38
CA PRO A 111 -6.33 -13.83 -0.98
C PRO A 111 -4.82 -13.57 -0.86
N ARG A 112 -4.47 -12.52 -0.10
CA ARG A 112 -3.08 -12.19 0.25
C ARG A 112 -2.87 -12.18 1.74
N LEU A 113 -1.67 -12.57 2.17
CA LEU A 113 -1.21 -12.48 3.55
C LEU A 113 -0.02 -11.52 3.67
N PRO A 114 0.11 -10.79 4.80
CA PRO A 114 1.28 -9.94 5.03
C PRO A 114 2.61 -10.69 4.86
N LEU A 115 2.70 -11.92 5.39
CA LEU A 115 3.91 -12.73 5.32
C LEU A 115 4.25 -13.17 3.89
N GLU A 116 3.26 -13.58 3.10
CA GLU A 116 3.42 -13.92 1.68
C GLU A 116 4.03 -12.73 0.90
N ILE A 117 3.48 -11.52 1.07
CA ILE A 117 3.98 -10.33 0.37
C ILE A 117 5.43 -10.03 0.75
N SER A 118 5.83 -10.27 2.00
CA SER A 118 7.22 -10.06 2.42
C SER A 118 8.25 -11.00 1.77
N CYS A 119 7.81 -12.05 1.05
CA CYS A 119 8.68 -13.00 0.37
C CYS A 119 9.07 -12.58 -1.07
N TYR A 120 8.48 -11.51 -1.62
CA TYR A 120 8.87 -10.98 -2.93
C TYR A 120 10.17 -10.15 -2.82
N ASN A 121 10.95 -10.06 -3.91
CA ASN A 121 12.33 -9.52 -3.91
C ASN A 121 12.51 -8.12 -3.32
N ASP A 122 11.46 -7.30 -3.35
CA ASP A 122 11.51 -5.91 -2.92
C ASP A 122 11.39 -5.76 -1.40
N TYR A 123 11.07 -6.84 -0.69
CA TYR A 123 10.85 -6.86 0.74
C TYR A 123 12.08 -7.45 1.44
N GLY A 124 12.73 -6.65 2.28
CA GLY A 124 13.88 -7.11 3.05
C GLY A 124 13.47 -8.19 4.06
N ILE A 125 14.40 -9.09 4.39
CA ILE A 125 14.26 -10.15 5.42
C ILE A 125 13.68 -9.64 6.75
N ASN A 126 13.85 -8.35 7.03
CA ASN A 126 13.34 -7.69 8.23
C ASN A 126 11.81 -7.71 8.33
N TYR A 127 11.07 -7.56 7.21
CA TYR A 127 9.60 -7.66 7.24
C TYR A 127 9.14 -9.05 7.63
N MET A 128 9.78 -10.06 7.04
CA MET A 128 9.48 -11.46 7.33
C MET A 128 9.74 -11.75 8.82
N LYS A 129 10.89 -11.30 9.35
CA LYS A 129 11.21 -11.42 10.79
C LYS A 129 10.17 -10.71 11.66
N LEU A 130 9.85 -9.46 11.36
CA LEU A 130 8.91 -8.66 12.12
C LEU A 130 7.52 -9.34 12.19
N LEU A 131 7.02 -9.84 11.06
CA LEU A 131 5.74 -10.52 10.99
C LEU A 131 5.77 -11.85 11.77
N LEU A 132 6.85 -12.64 11.65
CA LEU A 132 7.03 -13.88 12.41
C LEU A 132 7.13 -13.63 13.92
N GLU A 133 7.85 -12.58 14.34
CA GLU A 133 7.95 -12.15 15.75
C GLU A 133 6.59 -11.80 16.35
N HIS A 134 5.65 -11.33 15.53
CA HIS A 134 4.27 -11.03 15.94
C HIS A 134 3.30 -12.19 15.72
N GLY A 135 3.78 -13.38 15.33
CA GLY A 135 2.97 -14.59 15.25
C GLY A 135 2.36 -14.88 13.87
N ALA A 136 2.91 -14.33 12.79
CA ALA A 136 2.57 -14.76 11.44
C ALA A 136 2.84 -16.28 11.27
N ASN A 137 1.89 -17.00 10.69
CA ASN A 137 2.00 -18.42 10.43
C ASN A 137 2.69 -18.67 9.07
N PRO A 138 3.95 -19.17 9.03
CA PRO A 138 4.65 -19.45 7.78
C PRO A 138 4.03 -20.60 6.98
N ASN A 139 3.15 -21.39 7.61
CA ASN A 139 2.48 -22.52 6.99
C ASN A 139 1.01 -22.22 6.66
N ASP A 140 0.60 -20.95 6.66
CA ASP A 140 -0.75 -20.59 6.26
C ASP A 140 -0.97 -20.84 4.76
N THR A 141 -1.98 -21.65 4.45
CA THR A 141 -2.31 -22.07 3.08
C THR A 141 -3.51 -21.33 2.49
N ARG A 142 -4.05 -20.31 3.18
CA ARG A 142 -5.22 -19.55 2.72
C ARG A 142 -4.88 -18.55 1.62
N ALA A 143 -3.61 -18.15 1.53
CA ALA A 143 -3.02 -17.42 0.40
C ALA A 143 -1.94 -18.30 -0.25
N GLN A 144 -1.26 -17.78 -1.28
CA GLN A 144 -0.12 -18.50 -1.85
C GLN A 144 0.90 -18.80 -0.73
N LEU A 145 1.24 -20.08 -0.54
CA LEU A 145 2.13 -20.59 0.51
C LEU A 145 3.38 -19.69 0.63
N PRO A 146 3.63 -18.98 1.75
CA PRO A 146 4.77 -18.07 1.87
C PRO A 146 6.12 -18.76 1.61
N LEU A 147 6.29 -19.98 2.13
CA LEU A 147 7.48 -20.80 1.85
C LEU A 147 7.60 -21.21 0.38
N PHE A 148 6.48 -21.46 -0.30
CA PHE A 148 6.45 -21.80 -1.73
C PHE A 148 6.69 -20.57 -2.60
N ALA A 149 6.21 -19.39 -2.20
CA ALA A 149 6.49 -18.13 -2.85
C ALA A 149 8.00 -17.85 -2.82
N ALA A 150 8.66 -17.99 -1.66
CA ALA A 150 10.11 -17.86 -1.54
C ALA A 150 10.86 -18.83 -2.48
N ALA A 151 10.45 -20.10 -2.53
CA ALA A 151 11.06 -21.12 -3.40
C ALA A 151 10.88 -20.83 -4.91
N LEU A 152 9.67 -20.44 -5.34
CA LEU A 152 9.38 -20.10 -6.74
C LEU A 152 10.15 -18.87 -7.24
N TYR A 153 10.41 -17.90 -6.35
CA TYR A 153 11.09 -16.67 -6.74
C TYR A 153 12.61 -16.84 -6.89
N GLU A 154 13.25 -17.71 -6.11
CA GLU A 154 14.66 -18.05 -6.35
C GLU A 154 14.87 -18.83 -7.66
N ASP A 155 13.91 -19.68 -8.03
CA ASP A 155 14.02 -20.49 -9.24
C ASP A 155 13.88 -19.66 -10.53
N LYS A 156 13.13 -18.56 -10.49
CA LYS A 156 13.03 -17.59 -11.61
C LYS A 156 14.26 -16.68 -11.79
N LYS A 157 15.25 -16.74 -10.89
CA LYS A 157 16.49 -15.94 -10.97
C LYS A 157 17.64 -16.66 -11.68
N LYS A 158 17.46 -17.92 -12.09
CA LYS A 158 18.43 -18.72 -12.85
C LYS A 158 18.06 -18.78 -14.32
#